data_AF-A0A0B6X8P0-F1
#
_entry.id   AF-A0A0B6X8P0-F1
#
_cell.length_a   1.000
_cell.length_b   1.000
_cell.length_c   1.000
_cell.angle_alpha   90.00
_cell.angle_beta   90.00
_cell.angle_gamma   90.00
#
_symmetry.space_group_name_H-M   'P 1'
#
loop_
_entity.id
_entity.type
_entity.pdbx_description
1 polymer ?
#
loop_
_entity_poly.entity_id
_entity_poly.type
_entity_poly.pdbx_seq_one_letter_code
_entity_poly.pdbx_strand_id
1 'polypeptide(L)' 'MKIMIETSNDTDTDVVLDVVKDFIKKTDKDKNGLYFVRLSEEMTIALKETSAGNIIARVR' A
#
# COMPACT_ATOMS: atom_id res chain seq x y z
N MET A 1 7.75 9.29 -8.83
CA MET A 1 6.91 8.32 -8.10
C MET A 1 6.02 9.09 -7.15
N LYS A 2 4.70 8.99 -7.30
CA LYS A 2 3.73 9.60 -6.38
C LYS A 2 3.01 8.47 -5.63
N ILE A 3 2.86 8.64 -4.31
CA ILE A 3 2.11 7.71 -3.45
C ILE A 3 0.79 8.39 -3.09
N MET A 4 -0.31 7.67 -3.24
CA MET A 4 -1.64 8.09 -2.81
C MET A 4 -2.19 7.05 -1.85
N ILE A 5 -2.58 7.50 -0.65
CA ILE A 5 -3.10 6.64 0.41
C ILE A 5 -4.55 7.07 0.69
N GLU A 6 -5.49 6.14 0.58
CA GLU A 6 -6.90 6.32 0.95
C GLU A 6 -7.19 5.46 2.20
N THR A 7 -7.57 6.11 3.30
CA THR A 7 -7.85 5.44 4.59
C THR A 7 -9.16 5.93 5.20
N SER A 8 -9.70 5.18 6.17
CA SER A 8 -10.67 5.74 7.12
C SER A 8 -9.99 6.74 8.07
N ASN A 9 -10.77 7.59 8.75
CA ASN A 9 -10.25 8.61 9.67
C ASN A 9 -9.50 8.01 10.88
N ASP A 10 -9.74 6.74 11.19
CA ASP A 10 -9.28 6.07 12.41
C ASP A 10 -8.05 5.17 12.14
N THR A 11 -7.56 5.17 10.90
CA THR A 11 -6.41 4.36 10.49
C THR A 11 -5.10 5.01 10.93
N ASP A 12 -4.20 4.21 11.52
CA ASP A 12 -2.82 4.63 11.79
C ASP A 12 -2.03 4.76 10.48
N THR A 13 -1.84 6.00 10.03
CA THR A 13 -1.16 6.30 8.76
C THR A 13 0.33 5.98 8.76
N ASP A 14 0.99 5.94 9.92
CA ASP A 14 2.43 5.66 10.00
C ASP A 14 2.71 4.19 9.69
N VAL A 15 1.88 3.29 10.24
CA VAL A 15 1.93 1.85 9.92
C VAL A 15 1.69 1.63 8.43
N VAL A 16 0.74 2.34 7.83
CA VAL A 16 0.46 2.26 6.38
C VAL A 16 1.64 2.72 5.56
N LEU A 17 2.27 3.84 5.94
CA LEU A 17 3.45 4.37 5.25
C LEU A 17 4.63 3.41 5.30
N ASP A 18 4.86 2.75 6.41
CA ASP A 18 5.96 1.79 6.55
C ASP A 18 5.75 0.55 5.68
N VAL A 19 4.52 0.02 5.63
CA VAL A 19 4.17 -1.07 4.70
C VAL A 19 4.38 -0.66 3.24
N VAL A 20 3.98 0.56 2.86
CA VAL A 20 4.17 1.07 1.48
C VAL A 20 5.66 1.26 1.15
N LYS A 21 6.47 1.80 2.07
CA LYS A 21 7.91 1.96 1.87
C LYS A 21 8.60 0.62 1.67
N ASP A 22 8.24 -0.38 2.49
CA ASP A 22 8.81 -1.72 2.36
C ASP A 22 8.36 -2.42 1.08
N PHE A 23 7.13 -2.15 0.61
CA PHE A 23 6.67 -2.59 -0.69
C PHE A 23 7.51 -2.00 -1.84
N ILE A 24 7.80 -0.69 -1.80
CA ILE A 24 8.66 -0.01 -2.79
C ILE A 24 10.08 -0.58 -2.80
N LYS A 25 10.64 -0.87 -1.61
CA LYS A 25 11.98 -1.46 -1.51
C LYS A 25 12.04 -2.88 -2.07
N LYS A 26 10.93 -3.63 -2.01
CA LYS A 26 10.83 -5.03 -2.46
C LYS A 26 10.53 -5.20 -3.95
N THR A 27 10.09 -4.15 -4.65
CA THR A 27 9.58 -4.29 -6.01
C THR A 27 10.72 -4.46 -7.03
N ASP A 28 10.99 -5.72 -7.38
CA ASP A 28 11.35 -6.11 -8.74
C ASP A 28 10.21 -5.66 -9.67
N LYS A 29 10.52 -4.81 -10.66
CA LYS A 29 9.56 -4.07 -11.50
C LYS A 29 8.62 -4.94 -12.36
N ASP A 30 8.76 -6.25 -12.32
CA ASP A 30 8.03 -7.18 -13.18
C ASP A 30 6.65 -7.59 -12.63
N LYS A 31 6.29 -7.20 -11.40
CA LYS A 31 5.02 -7.62 -10.78
C LYS A 31 4.09 -6.45 -10.47
N ASN A 32 3.21 -6.15 -11.41
CA ASN A 32 1.94 -5.43 -11.19
C ASN A 32 0.95 -6.27 -10.33
N GLY A 33 1.41 -6.82 -9.21
CA GLY A 33 0.58 -7.59 -8.29
C GLY A 33 -0.28 -6.68 -7.42
N LEU A 34 -1.52 -7.08 -7.17
CA LEU A 34 -2.28 -6.58 -6.02
C LEU A 34 -1.71 -7.26 -4.77
N TYR A 35 -1.19 -6.48 -3.83
CA TYR A 35 -0.69 -7.01 -2.56
C TYR A 35 -1.72 -6.76 -1.46
N PHE A 36 -2.10 -7.82 -0.75
CA PHE A 36 -2.99 -7.77 0.40
C PHE A 36 -2.18 -8.04 1.65
N VAL A 37 -2.12 -7.06 2.56
CA VAL A 37 -1.45 -7.20 3.86
C VAL A 37 -2.50 -7.06 4.94
N ARG A 38 -2.66 -8.10 5.76
CA ARG A 38 -3.52 -8.07 6.96
C ARG A 38 -2.65 -7.75 8.16
N LEU A 39 -2.91 -6.61 8.81
CA LEU A 39 -2.13 -6.13 9.97
C LEU A 39 -2.81 -6.49 11.30
N SER A 40 -4.14 -6.51 11.31
CA SER A 40 -4.96 -6.93 12.45
C SER A 40 -6.23 -7.62 11.96
N GLU A 41 -7.12 -8.03 12.87
CA GLU A 41 -8.39 -8.64 12.46
C GLU A 41 -9.26 -7.69 11.63
N GLU A 42 -9.11 -6.38 11.84
CA GLU A 42 -9.90 -5.31 11.23
C GLU A 42 -9.17 -4.55 10.12
N MET A 43 -7.84 -4.50 10.13
CA MET A 43 -7.08 -3.66 9.18
C MET A 43 -6.45 -4.49 8.06
N THR A 44 -6.86 -4.20 6.82
CA THR A 44 -6.29 -4.76 5.59
C THR A 44 -5.82 -3.64 4.67
N ILE A 45 -4.59 -3.76 4.15
CA ILE A 45 -4.01 -2.82 3.18
C ILE A 45 -3.90 -3.51 1.82
N ALA A 46 -4.53 -2.91 0.81
CA ALA A 46 -4.38 -3.29 -0.59
C ALA A 46 -3.44 -2.30 -1.30
N LEU A 47 -2.38 -2.81 -1.92
CA LEU A 47 -1.42 -2.01 -2.70
C LEU A 47 -1.50 -2.36 -4.19
N LYS A 48 -1.47 -1.32 -5.03
CA LYS A 48 -1.42 -1.46 -6.49
C LYS A 48 -0.48 -0.43 -7.10
N GLU A 49 0.51 -0.91 -7.85
CA GLU A 49 1.28 -0.05 -8.75
C GLU A 49 0.49 0.20 -10.05
N THR A 50 0.53 1.43 -10.53
CA THR A 50 -0.13 1.88 -11.75
C THR A 50 0.85 1.90 -12.91
N SER A 51 0.35 1.89 -14.15
CA SER A 51 1.19 2.00 -15.35
C SER A 51 2.03 3.28 -15.42
N ALA A 52 1.65 4.33 -14.68
CA ALA A 52 2.42 5.57 -14.55
C ALA A 52 3.51 5.51 -13.45
N GLY A 53 3.72 4.37 -12.79
CA GLY A 53 4.67 4.21 -11.69
C GLY A 53 4.24 4.89 -10.39
N ASN A 54 2.93 5.10 -10.21
CA ASN A 54 2.35 5.55 -8.94
C ASN A 54 1.83 4.36 -8.14
N ILE A 55 1.89 4.45 -6.81
CA ILE A 55 1.35 3.43 -5.92
C ILE A 55 0.08 3.97 -5.26
N ILE A 56 -0.98 3.18 -5.35
CA ILE A 56 -2.25 3.42 -4.66
C ILE A 56 -2.34 2.42 -3.51
N ALA A 57 -2.46 2.94 -2.29
CA ALA A 57 -2.72 2.16 -1.09
C ALA A 57 -4.14 2.42 -0.61
N ARG A 58 -4.92 1.36 -0.39
CA ARG A 58 -6.26 1.44 0.17
C ARG A 58 -6.35 0.63 1.45
N VAL A 59 -6.79 1.27 2.52
CA VAL A 59 -6.98 0.64 3.82
C VAL A 59 -8.47 0.38 4.03
N ARG A 60 -8.79 -0.81 4.55
CA ARG A 60 -10.13 -1.23 4.96
C ARG A 60 -10.09 -1.83 6.34
#